data_AF-A0A523SL33-F1
#
_entry.id   AF-A0A523SL33-F1
#
_cell.length_a   1.000
_cell.length_b   1.000
_cell.length_c   1.000
_cell.angle_alpha   90.00
_cell.angle_beta   90.00
_cell.angle_gamma   90.00
#
_symmetry.space_group_name_H-M   'P 1'
#
loop_
_entity.id
_entity.type
_entity.pdbx_description
1 polymer ?
#
loop_
_entity_poly.entity_id
_entity_poly.type
_entity_poly.pdbx_seq_one_letter_code
_entity_poly.pdbx_strand_id
1 'polypeptide(L)'
;MTLRSNQRVRFLGLLRENWPNLVPKYKKLYGNLENPLSWYVTAINKKTFQLCKEFRIPDYIEPPIFKRPLQKNFEVANLLLLIAYFKEKRTGNPYGTWAYHKAAQNIEKLQEDIRIYHKNDNLIAIPGVGKSLASVIAEFWDTGECKKLERLKSEW
;
A
#
# COMPACT_ATOMS: atom_id res chain seq x y z
N MET A 1 11.48 10.03 -5.06
CA MET A 1 12.08 10.35 -6.37
C MET A 1 12.68 9.07 -6.93
N THR A 2 12.19 8.63 -8.09
CA THR A 2 12.76 7.51 -8.86
C THR A 2 13.95 8.03 -9.66
N LEU A 3 15.09 7.32 -9.62
CA LEU A 3 16.30 7.65 -10.38
C LEU A 3 16.34 6.82 -11.67
N ARG A 4 15.44 7.12 -12.62
CA ARG A 4 15.35 6.40 -13.89
C ARG A 4 16.32 6.93 -14.94
N SER A 5 17.02 6.04 -15.65
CA SER A 5 17.75 6.33 -16.90
C SER A 5 18.47 7.69 -16.91
N ASN A 6 18.06 8.63 -17.77
CA ASN A 6 18.69 9.95 -17.92
C ASN A 6 18.55 10.85 -16.68
N GLN A 7 17.48 10.69 -15.88
CA GLN A 7 17.30 11.44 -14.64
C GLN A 7 18.42 11.11 -13.65
N ARG A 8 18.83 9.84 -13.61
CA ARG A 8 19.95 9.39 -12.77
C ARG A 8 21.27 10.02 -13.19
N VAL A 9 21.57 10.01 -14.50
CA VAL A 9 22.81 10.60 -15.02
C VAL A 9 22.87 12.09 -14.68
N ARG A 10 21.79 12.82 -14.96
CA ARG A 10 21.68 14.26 -14.67
C ARG A 10 21.80 14.54 -13.17
N PHE A 11 21.04 13.83 -12.33
CA PHE A 11 21.05 14.00 -10.89
C PHE A 11 22.43 13.72 -10.27
N LEU A 12 23.07 12.61 -10.64
CA LEU A 12 24.42 12.31 -10.16
C LEU A 12 25.48 13.28 -10.71
N GLY A 13 25.24 13.90 -11.87
CA GLY A 13 26.05 14.99 -12.40
C GLY A 13 25.96 16.23 -11.52
N LEU A 14 24.74 16.67 -11.22
CA LEU A 14 24.49 17.81 -10.32
C LEU A 14 25.08 17.60 -8.93
N LEU A 15 24.98 16.38 -8.38
CA LEU A 15 25.61 16.04 -7.11
C LEU A 15 27.13 16.12 -7.19
N ARG A 16 27.76 15.67 -8.28
CA ARG A 16 29.23 15.75 -8.42
C ARG A 16 29.73 17.20 -8.46
N GLU A 17 28.97 18.07 -9.12
CA GLU A 17 29.31 19.48 -9.27
C GLU A 17 29.11 20.28 -7.97
N ASN A 18 27.98 20.08 -7.29
CA ASN A 18 27.56 20.94 -6.17
C ASN A 18 27.81 20.32 -4.79
N TRP A 19 27.73 18.98 -4.66
CA TRP A 19 27.82 18.24 -3.39
C TRP A 19 28.53 16.89 -3.55
N PRO A 20 29.82 16.87 -3.92
CA PRO A 20 30.53 15.64 -4.30
C PRO A 20 30.55 14.60 -3.17
N ASN A 21 30.52 15.04 -1.91
CA ASN A 21 30.44 14.18 -0.73
C ASN A 21 29.14 13.35 -0.64
N LEU A 22 28.06 13.74 -1.32
CA LEU A 22 26.80 12.99 -1.34
C LEU A 22 26.79 11.85 -2.37
N VAL A 23 27.69 11.87 -3.35
CA VAL A 23 27.71 10.88 -4.43
C VAL A 23 27.88 9.44 -3.90
N PRO A 24 28.83 9.15 -2.99
CA PRO A 24 28.97 7.80 -2.43
C PRO A 24 27.70 7.35 -1.68
N LYS A 25 27.06 8.26 -0.96
CA LYS A 25 25.82 7.98 -0.22
C LYS A 25 24.69 7.57 -1.17
N TYR A 26 24.46 8.35 -2.23
CA TYR A 26 23.41 8.03 -3.20
C TYR A 26 23.72 6.75 -4.00
N LYS A 27 24.98 6.51 -4.36
CA LYS A 27 25.40 5.23 -4.96
C LYS A 27 25.11 4.04 -4.04
N LYS A 28 25.38 4.15 -2.73
CA LYS A 28 25.07 3.12 -1.74
C LYS A 28 23.56 2.90 -1.59
N LEU A 29 22.78 3.97 -1.56
CA LEU A 29 21.33 3.91 -1.34
C LEU A 29 20.57 3.32 -2.52
N TYR A 30 20.96 3.65 -3.75
CA TYR A 30 20.24 3.25 -4.96
C TYR A 30 20.89 2.08 -5.69
N GLY A 31 22.21 1.85 -5.57
CA GLY A 31 22.89 0.85 -6.38
C GLY A 31 22.62 1.10 -7.87
N ASN A 32 22.12 0.10 -8.60
CA ASN A 32 21.63 0.24 -9.99
C ASN A 32 20.11 0.31 -10.11
N LEU A 33 19.41 0.45 -8.98
CA LEU A 33 17.95 0.48 -8.92
C LEU A 33 17.42 1.90 -9.16
N GLU A 34 16.16 1.95 -9.59
CA GLU A 34 15.41 3.20 -9.71
C GLU A 34 14.95 3.74 -8.35
N ASN A 35 14.77 2.84 -7.38
CA ASN A 35 14.32 3.16 -6.02
C ASN A 35 15.44 2.90 -5.01
N PRO A 36 15.46 3.59 -3.86
CA PRO A 36 16.36 3.23 -2.78
C PRO A 36 16.11 1.79 -2.33
N LEU A 37 17.15 1.17 -1.74
CA LEU A 37 17.03 -0.12 -1.09
C LEU A 37 15.91 -0.11 -0.02
N SER A 38 15.17 -1.22 0.08
CA SER A 38 13.98 -1.33 0.93
C SER A 38 14.25 -0.97 2.39
N TRP A 39 15.40 -1.38 2.95
CA TRP A 39 15.78 -1.05 4.33
C TRP A 39 15.77 0.46 4.61
N TYR A 40 16.19 1.27 3.63
CA TYR A 40 16.24 2.72 3.77
C TYR A 40 14.84 3.32 3.71
N VAL A 41 14.00 2.82 2.80
CA VAL A 41 12.59 3.20 2.69
C VAL A 41 11.84 2.86 3.99
N THR A 42 11.98 1.63 4.49
CA THR A 42 11.39 1.20 5.76
C THR A 42 11.89 2.03 6.94
N ALA A 43 13.19 2.38 6.99
CA ALA A 43 13.73 3.22 8.05
C ALA A 43 13.12 4.64 8.05
N ILE A 44 12.95 5.24 6.88
CA ILE A 44 12.26 6.53 6.74
C ILE A 44 10.80 6.39 7.19
N ASN A 45 10.08 5.41 6.66
CA ASN A 45 8.67 5.23 6.98
C ASN A 45 8.46 4.97 8.48
N LYS A 46 9.36 4.24 9.15
CA LYS A 46 9.34 4.03 10.60
C LYS A 46 9.43 5.34 11.36
N LYS A 47 10.40 6.18 10.97
CA LYS A 47 10.61 7.48 11.60
C LYS A 47 9.40 8.39 11.37
N THR A 48 8.85 8.40 10.15
CA THR A 48 7.63 9.13 9.83
C THR A 48 6.46 8.68 10.71
N PHE A 49 6.24 7.37 10.83
CA PHE A 49 5.18 6.81 11.68
C PHE A 49 5.32 7.22 13.14
N GLN A 50 6.54 7.16 13.69
CA GLN A 50 6.82 7.58 15.07
C GLN A 50 6.52 9.06 15.29
N LEU A 51 6.96 9.93 14.37
CA LEU A 51 6.70 11.36 14.45
C LEU A 51 5.21 11.67 14.30
N CYS A 52 4.52 11.05 13.34
CA CYS A 52 3.07 11.20 13.18
C CYS A 52 2.33 10.83 14.48
N LYS A 53 2.73 9.74 15.14
CA LYS A 53 2.15 9.32 16.42
C LYS A 53 2.44 10.32 17.56
N GLU A 54 3.68 10.80 17.64
CA GLU A 54 4.11 11.80 18.64
C GLU A 54 3.31 13.11 18.53
N PHE A 55 3.18 13.62 17.30
CA PHE A 55 2.49 14.89 17.03
C PHE A 55 0.98 14.73 16.77
N ARG A 56 0.43 13.52 16.91
CA ARG A 56 -0.99 13.20 16.65
C ARG A 56 -1.44 13.62 15.24
N ILE A 57 -0.54 13.50 14.26
CA ILE A 57 -0.81 13.77 12.86
C ILE A 57 -1.32 12.46 12.22
N PRO A 58 -2.50 12.44 11.58
CA PRO A 58 -2.93 11.29 10.80
C PRO A 58 -1.88 10.93 9.75
N ASP A 59 -1.38 9.69 9.78
CA ASP A 59 -0.36 9.22 8.84
C ASP A 59 -0.96 8.64 7.55
N TYR A 60 -2.29 8.72 7.42
CA TYR A 60 -3.08 8.33 6.26
C TYR A 60 -4.32 9.25 6.14
N ILE A 61 -4.79 9.45 4.92
CA ILE A 61 -6.01 10.22 4.63
C ILE A 61 -7.13 9.23 4.37
N GLU A 62 -8.21 9.34 5.16
CA GLU A 62 -9.36 8.46 4.99
C GLU A 62 -10.01 8.63 3.61
N PRO A 63 -10.44 7.53 2.96
CA PRO A 63 -11.19 7.65 1.73
C PRO A 63 -12.48 8.45 2.03
N PRO A 64 -12.81 9.44 1.21
CA PRO A 64 -14.03 10.21 1.43
C PRO A 64 -15.28 9.32 1.29
N ILE A 65 -16.28 9.57 2.14
CA ILE A 65 -17.54 8.85 2.13
C ILE A 65 -18.48 9.53 1.13
N PHE A 66 -18.68 8.90 -0.02
CA PHE A 66 -19.63 9.34 -1.03
C PHE A 66 -20.68 8.27 -1.31
N LYS A 67 -21.93 8.67 -1.59
CA LYS A 67 -22.95 7.75 -2.09
C LYS A 67 -22.62 7.35 -3.52
N ARG A 68 -22.46 6.05 -3.78
CA ARG A 68 -22.26 5.50 -5.13
C ARG A 68 -23.02 4.18 -5.31
N PRO A 69 -23.37 3.81 -6.56
CA PRO A 69 -23.80 2.45 -6.88
C PRO A 69 -22.77 1.44 -6.37
N LEU A 70 -23.25 0.29 -5.89
CA LEU A 70 -22.40 -0.78 -5.36
C LEU A 70 -21.43 -0.30 -4.26
N GLN A 71 -21.90 0.56 -3.35
CA GLN A 71 -21.15 1.09 -2.21
C GLN A 71 -20.33 0.01 -1.48
N LYS A 72 -20.90 -1.18 -1.33
CA LYS A 72 -20.27 -2.31 -0.65
C LYS A 72 -19.03 -2.84 -1.35
N ASN A 73 -19.03 -2.85 -2.68
CA ASN A 73 -17.84 -3.20 -3.46
C ASN A 73 -16.72 -2.18 -3.22
N PHE A 74 -17.08 -0.89 -3.16
CA PHE A 74 -16.13 0.17 -2.87
C PHE A 74 -15.55 0.09 -1.45
N GLU A 75 -16.37 -0.20 -0.44
CA GLU A 75 -15.91 -0.41 0.95
C GLU A 75 -14.87 -1.54 1.02
N VAL A 76 -15.14 -2.69 0.37
CA VAL A 76 -14.18 -3.80 0.33
C VAL A 76 -12.91 -3.45 -0.46
N ALA A 77 -13.06 -2.79 -1.62
CA ALA A 77 -11.90 -2.35 -2.41
C ALA A 77 -11.00 -1.42 -1.59
N ASN A 78 -11.58 -0.46 -0.87
CA ASN A 78 -10.84 0.44 0.01
C ASN A 78 -10.15 -0.29 1.16
N LEU A 79 -10.82 -1.25 1.82
CA LEU A 79 -10.19 -2.08 2.84
C LEU A 79 -8.90 -2.72 2.32
N LEU A 80 -8.97 -3.36 1.15
CA LEU A 80 -7.83 -4.05 0.55
C LEU A 80 -6.71 -3.07 0.19
N LEU A 81 -7.05 -1.89 -0.36
CA LEU A 81 -6.09 -0.83 -0.67
C LEU A 81 -5.42 -0.27 0.60
N LEU A 82 -6.14 -0.14 1.71
CA LEU A 82 -5.57 0.29 2.99
C LEU A 82 -4.59 -0.75 3.54
N ILE A 83 -4.96 -2.04 3.47
CA ILE A 83 -4.04 -3.12 3.87
C ILE A 83 -2.78 -3.09 2.99
N ALA A 84 -2.93 -2.88 1.68
CA ALA A 84 -1.79 -2.72 0.77
C ALA A 84 -0.91 -1.55 1.19
N TYR A 85 -1.49 -0.37 1.37
CA TYR A 85 -0.80 0.85 1.76
C TYR A 85 0.08 0.69 3.01
N PHE A 86 -0.49 0.19 4.11
CA PHE A 86 0.27 0.00 5.35
C PHE A 86 1.31 -1.11 5.22
N LYS A 87 1.02 -2.16 4.46
CA LYS A 87 1.99 -3.24 4.22
C LYS A 87 3.19 -2.73 3.39
N GLU A 88 2.96 -1.92 2.37
CA GLU A 88 4.01 -1.29 1.55
C GLU A 88 4.90 -0.36 2.37
N LYS A 89 4.30 0.45 3.24
CA LYS A 89 5.05 1.31 4.18
C LYS A 89 6.03 0.50 5.03
N ARG A 90 5.59 -0.64 5.56
CA ARG A 90 6.41 -1.48 6.44
C ARG A 90 7.48 -2.26 5.70
N THR A 91 7.17 -2.83 4.53
CA THR A 91 8.14 -3.64 3.78
C THR A 91 9.09 -2.81 2.93
N GLY A 92 8.74 -1.55 2.62
CA GLY A 92 9.44 -0.73 1.64
C GLY A 92 9.40 -1.35 0.24
N ASN A 93 8.46 -2.29 -0.01
CA ASN A 93 8.37 -3.05 -1.26
C ASN A 93 6.92 -3.07 -1.79
N PRO A 94 6.62 -2.37 -2.90
CA PRO A 94 5.29 -2.32 -3.51
C PRO A 94 4.87 -3.63 -4.20
N TYR A 95 5.80 -4.52 -4.55
CA TYR A 95 5.45 -5.75 -5.26
C TYR A 95 4.74 -6.78 -4.36
N GLY A 96 5.02 -6.77 -3.05
CA GLY A 96 4.47 -7.72 -2.08
C GLY A 96 2.98 -7.53 -1.76
N THR A 97 2.33 -6.53 -2.36
CA THR A 97 0.94 -6.14 -2.14
C THR A 97 0.10 -6.15 -3.42
N TRP A 98 0.68 -6.56 -4.56
CA TRP A 98 0.00 -6.58 -5.86
C TRP A 98 -1.33 -7.36 -5.85
N ALA A 99 -1.42 -8.45 -5.08
CA ALA A 99 -2.65 -9.22 -4.93
C ALA A 99 -3.80 -8.39 -4.34
N TYR A 100 -3.51 -7.51 -3.37
CA TYR A 100 -4.51 -6.61 -2.79
C TYR A 100 -5.01 -5.60 -3.82
N HIS A 101 -4.10 -4.99 -4.58
CA HIS A 101 -4.44 -4.06 -5.65
C HIS A 101 -5.30 -4.71 -6.74
N LYS A 102 -4.93 -5.93 -7.16
CA LYS A 102 -5.69 -6.69 -8.16
C LYS A 102 -7.08 -7.07 -7.67
N ALA A 103 -7.19 -7.58 -6.45
CA ALA A 103 -8.48 -7.91 -5.85
C ALA A 103 -9.36 -6.66 -5.73
N ALA A 104 -8.84 -5.55 -5.21
CA ALA A 104 -9.57 -4.29 -5.09
C ALA A 104 -10.08 -3.79 -6.45
N GLN A 105 -9.22 -3.81 -7.48
CA GLN A 105 -9.59 -3.40 -8.83
C GLN A 105 -10.70 -4.28 -9.42
N ASN A 106 -10.63 -5.59 -9.22
CA ASN A 106 -11.62 -6.51 -9.77
C ASN A 106 -12.96 -6.40 -9.02
N ILE A 107 -12.93 -6.19 -7.70
CA ILE A 107 -14.11 -5.97 -6.88
C ILE A 107 -14.83 -4.67 -7.26
N GLU A 108 -14.09 -3.58 -7.50
CA GLU A 108 -14.70 -2.31 -7.92
C GLU A 108 -15.37 -2.40 -9.29
N LYS A 109 -14.90 -3.30 -10.16
CA LYS A 109 -15.44 -3.53 -11.51
C LYS A 109 -16.59 -4.56 -11.56
N LEU A 110 -16.91 -5.20 -10.46
CA LEU A 110 -18.06 -6.12 -10.42
C LEU A 110 -19.33 -5.35 -10.78
N GLN A 111 -20.16 -5.97 -11.63
CA GLN A 111 -21.47 -5.44 -12.00
C GLN A 111 -22.53 -5.77 -10.95
N GLU A 112 -22.23 -6.74 -10.10
CA GLU A 112 -23.10 -7.23 -9.03
C GLU A 112 -22.56 -6.83 -7.66
N ASP A 113 -23.44 -6.86 -6.66
CA ASP A 113 -23.07 -6.55 -5.29
C ASP A 113 -22.21 -7.68 -4.70
N ILE A 114 -21.04 -7.32 -4.13
CA ILE A 114 -20.10 -8.26 -3.51
C ILE A 114 -20.76 -9.11 -2.41
N ARG A 115 -21.84 -8.61 -1.78
CA ARG A 115 -22.62 -9.34 -0.80
C ARG A 115 -23.19 -10.65 -1.34
N ILE A 116 -23.46 -10.75 -2.64
CA ILE A 116 -23.96 -11.97 -3.28
C ILE A 116 -22.87 -13.06 -3.22
N TYR A 117 -21.62 -12.69 -3.52
CA TYR A 117 -20.49 -13.61 -3.43
C TYR A 117 -20.19 -14.04 -1.99
N HIS A 118 -20.30 -13.12 -1.03
CA HIS A 118 -20.13 -13.44 0.39
C HIS A 118 -21.21 -14.42 0.90
N LYS A 119 -22.49 -14.12 0.64
CA LYS A 119 -23.62 -14.97 1.07
C LYS A 119 -23.55 -16.40 0.53
N ASN A 120 -22.97 -16.58 -0.65
CA ASN A 120 -22.85 -17.87 -1.32
C ASN A 120 -21.50 -18.58 -1.03
N ASP A 121 -20.70 -18.06 -0.09
CA ASP A 121 -19.33 -18.53 0.22
C ASP A 121 -18.44 -18.67 -1.05
N ASN A 122 -18.62 -17.74 -1.99
CA ASN A 122 -18.04 -17.80 -3.34
C ASN A 122 -17.16 -16.59 -3.66
N LEU A 123 -16.58 -15.95 -2.65
CA LEU A 123 -15.66 -14.81 -2.84
C LEU A 123 -14.44 -15.18 -3.70
N ILE A 124 -14.01 -16.44 -3.67
CA ILE A 124 -12.86 -16.96 -4.42
C ILE A 124 -13.13 -16.98 -5.94
N ALA A 125 -14.40 -16.95 -6.37
CA ALA A 125 -14.73 -16.82 -7.80
C ALA A 125 -14.39 -15.44 -8.37
N ILE A 126 -14.20 -14.42 -7.52
CA ILE A 126 -13.79 -13.09 -7.97
C ILE A 126 -12.31 -13.16 -8.39
N PRO A 127 -11.96 -12.80 -9.64
CA PRO A 127 -10.57 -12.85 -10.09
C PRO A 127 -9.62 -12.10 -9.17
N GLY A 128 -8.48 -12.71 -8.84
CA GLY A 128 -7.48 -12.12 -7.93
C GLY A 128 -7.81 -12.24 -6.43
N VAL A 129 -8.98 -12.76 -6.06
CA VAL A 129 -9.34 -13.06 -4.66
C VAL A 129 -8.97 -14.50 -4.33
N GLY A 130 -7.83 -14.69 -3.65
CA GLY A 130 -7.45 -15.99 -3.09
C GLY A 130 -8.07 -16.25 -1.71
N LYS A 131 -7.91 -17.47 -1.19
CA LYS A 131 -8.45 -17.89 0.14
C LYS A 131 -8.14 -16.90 1.27
N SER A 132 -6.91 -16.38 1.32
CA SER A 132 -6.49 -15.43 2.35
C SER A 132 -7.18 -14.08 2.24
N LEU A 133 -7.47 -13.61 1.02
CA LEU A 133 -8.21 -12.37 0.81
C LEU A 133 -9.71 -12.59 1.06
N ALA A 134 -10.26 -13.72 0.62
CA ALA A 134 -11.65 -14.09 0.92
C ALA A 134 -11.91 -14.09 2.42
N SER A 135 -11.01 -14.67 3.23
CA SER A 135 -11.12 -14.65 4.69
C SER A 135 -11.07 -13.24 5.29
N VAL A 136 -10.20 -12.36 4.77
CA VAL A 136 -10.12 -10.96 5.21
C VAL A 136 -11.41 -10.20 4.86
N ILE A 137 -11.97 -10.44 3.68
CA ILE A 137 -13.22 -9.81 3.23
C ILE A 137 -14.39 -10.29 4.08
N ALA A 138 -14.48 -11.60 4.34
CA ALA A 138 -15.52 -12.18 5.18
C ALA A 138 -15.45 -11.64 6.62
N GLU A 139 -14.27 -11.61 7.24
CA GLU A 139 -14.09 -11.03 8.59
C GLU A 139 -14.59 -9.59 8.65
N PHE A 140 -14.21 -8.77 7.68
CA PHE A 140 -14.65 -7.37 7.60
C PHE A 140 -16.17 -7.25 7.46
N TRP A 141 -16.80 -8.17 6.74
CA TRP A 141 -18.25 -8.14 6.55
C TRP A 141 -19.04 -8.58 7.77
N ASP A 142 -18.54 -9.60 8.46
CA ASP A 142 -19.25 -10.20 9.58
C ASP A 142 -19.08 -9.36 10.86
N THR A 143 -17.94 -8.68 11.00
CA THR A 143 -17.59 -7.94 12.23
C THR A 143 -17.58 -6.42 12.06
N GLY A 144 -17.49 -5.92 10.83
CA GLY A 144 -17.20 -4.50 10.56
C GLY A 144 -15.75 -4.11 10.80
N GLU A 145 -14.90 -5.03 11.27
CA GLU A 145 -13.51 -4.80 11.64
C GLU A 145 -12.56 -5.71 10.86
N CYS A 146 -11.30 -5.30 10.72
CA CYS A 146 -10.27 -6.14 10.13
C CYS A 146 -9.03 -6.13 11.03
N LYS A 147 -8.82 -7.21 11.79
CA LYS A 147 -7.70 -7.33 12.73
C LYS A 147 -6.36 -7.10 12.06
N LYS A 148 -6.22 -7.54 10.81
CA LYS A 148 -5.01 -7.34 10.02
C LYS A 148 -4.73 -5.85 9.77
N LEU A 149 -5.75 -5.07 9.42
CA LEU A 149 -5.61 -3.65 9.18
C LEU A 149 -5.31 -2.90 10.50
N GLU A 150 -6.00 -3.24 11.58
CA GLU A 150 -5.79 -2.58 12.88
C GLU A 150 -4.40 -2.82 13.44
N ARG A 151 -3.88 -4.04 13.29
CA ARG A 151 -2.49 -4.35 13.61
C ARG A 151 -1.53 -3.52 12.75
N LEU A 152 -1.82 -3.39 11.46
CA LEU A 152 -1.02 -2.63 10.50
C LEU A 152 -0.97 -1.13 10.82
N LYS A 153 -2.04 -0.56 11.38
CA LYS A 153 -2.12 0.84 11.83
C LYS A 153 -1.43 1.10 13.17
N SER A 154 -1.50 0.16 14.11
CA SER A 154 -1.11 0.41 15.51
C SER A 154 0.36 0.11 15.81
N GLU A 155 0.91 -0.88 15.12
CA GLU A 155 2.26 -1.37 15.35
C GLU A 155 3.24 -0.81 14.31
N TRP A 156 4.54 -0.91 14.56
CA TRP A 156 5.55 -0.79 13.51
C TRP A 156 6.37 -2.07 13.46
#